data_AF-A0A519KGP7-F1
#
_entry.id   AF-A0A519KGP7-F1
#
_cell.length_a   1.000
_cell.length_b   1.000
_cell.length_c   1.000
_cell.angle_alpha   90.00
_cell.angle_beta   90.00
_cell.angle_gamma   90.00
#
_symmetry.space_group_name_H-M   'P 1'
#
loop_
_entity.id
_entity.type
_entity.pdbx_description
1 polymer ?
#
loop_
_entity_poly.entity_id
_entity_poly.type
_entity_poly.pdbx_seq_one_letter_code
_entity_poly.pdbx_strand_id
1 'polypeptide(L)'
;MFKKLLLLTVVTIFSAATAQNNYLDFDGIDDSVIVPNASNLVANATAVSMSCKVFPRRISSGFPDFNGFAGFRNEANFDFYLIQLSSSDVEARFRNSDGIAFTITYTGLTLNEWTQFFLVYNGSTLKLYANDVEVGSIPAFGSVPAASLAPADFQIGVVTYQAFNWYHDGKIDEVSLWDRELSPGDITAIVADGEVANASAETNLKLYYKFDQGIPYGDNLSETTLTDVNATNGTLLNFALTGNSSNWGSDQLALPGYNRDRVALYPNPATTTISISGLEVATDYRIVDVSGRIVANGIVSVSGSIDVSKLTSGLYFANIDSNRLKFIVR
;
A
#
# COMPACT_ATOMS: atom_id res chain seq x y z
N MET A 1 13.73 -60.04 11.00
CA MET A 1 14.59 -58.94 10.54
C MET A 1 13.67 -57.83 10.02
N PHE A 2 13.14 -56.98 10.90
CA PHE A 2 12.21 -55.91 10.52
C PHE A 2 12.95 -54.57 10.60
N LYS A 3 13.22 -53.96 9.45
CA LYS A 3 13.74 -52.59 9.34
C LYS A 3 12.59 -51.62 9.63
N LYS A 4 12.66 -50.85 10.72
CA LYS A 4 11.79 -49.69 10.94
C LYS A 4 12.28 -48.56 10.04
N LEU A 5 11.42 -48.14 9.11
CA LEU A 5 11.62 -46.96 8.27
C LEU A 5 11.23 -45.73 9.10
N LEU A 6 12.18 -44.84 9.37
CA LEU A 6 11.93 -43.57 10.04
C LEU A 6 11.48 -42.56 8.98
N LEU A 7 10.21 -42.17 9.01
CA LEU A 7 9.67 -41.15 8.10
C LEU A 7 9.96 -39.77 8.73
N LEU A 8 10.95 -39.05 8.19
CA LEU A 8 11.25 -37.69 8.60
C LEU A 8 10.32 -36.74 7.84
N THR A 9 9.30 -36.22 8.53
CA THR A 9 8.41 -35.20 7.97
C THR A 9 9.11 -33.85 8.10
N VAL A 10 9.61 -33.32 6.98
CA VAL A 10 10.11 -31.94 6.91
C VAL A 10 8.88 -31.03 6.84
N VAL A 11 8.56 -30.36 7.95
CA VAL A 11 7.57 -29.28 7.96
C VAL A 11 8.29 -28.03 7.48
N THR A 12 8.10 -27.67 6.22
CA THR A 12 8.48 -26.36 5.70
C THR A 12 7.52 -25.32 6.27
N ILE A 13 8.01 -24.51 7.21
CA ILE A 13 7.32 -23.31 7.67
C ILE A 13 7.48 -22.28 6.56
N PHE A 14 6.41 -22.01 5.80
CA PHE A 14 6.34 -20.80 5.02
C PHE A 14 6.13 -19.64 5.99
N SER A 15 7.14 -18.79 6.16
CA SER A 15 6.89 -17.43 6.62
C SER A 15 6.20 -16.72 5.46
N ALA A 16 4.88 -16.54 5.55
CA ALA A 16 4.27 -15.45 4.81
C ALA A 16 4.89 -14.18 5.40
N ALA A 17 5.83 -13.58 4.67
CA ALA A 17 6.14 -12.18 4.90
C ALA A 17 4.80 -11.47 4.73
N THR A 18 4.27 -10.90 5.80
CA THR A 18 3.20 -9.92 5.67
C THR A 18 3.83 -8.82 4.83
N ALA A 19 3.46 -8.72 3.55
CA ALA A 19 3.71 -7.51 2.80
C ALA A 19 3.16 -6.38 3.68
N GLN A 20 3.99 -5.39 3.97
CA GLN A 20 3.44 -4.14 4.46
C GLN A 20 2.46 -3.65 3.38
N ASN A 21 1.42 -2.93 3.75
CA ASN A 21 0.54 -2.30 2.78
C ASN A 21 0.70 -0.81 3.02
N ASN A 22 1.88 -0.32 2.65
CA ASN A 22 2.24 1.07 2.81
C ASN A 22 1.95 1.85 1.53
N TYR A 23 2.06 3.16 1.64
CA TYR A 23 2.07 4.08 0.50
C TYR A 23 3.05 5.21 0.81
N LEU A 24 3.39 6.01 -0.19
CA LEU A 24 4.10 7.28 0.02
C LEU A 24 3.14 8.46 -0.18
N ASP A 25 3.06 9.34 0.82
CA ASP A 25 2.28 10.58 0.78
C ASP A 25 3.11 11.69 0.13
N PHE A 26 2.56 12.33 -0.89
CA PHE A 26 3.13 13.48 -1.59
C PHE A 26 2.32 14.72 -1.22
N ASP A 27 2.98 15.79 -0.84
CA ASP A 27 2.35 16.98 -0.25
C ASP A 27 1.84 18.04 -1.24
N GLY A 28 2.08 17.84 -2.55
CA GLY A 28 1.70 18.77 -3.61
C GLY A 28 2.62 19.97 -3.78
N ILE A 29 3.75 20.02 -3.07
CA ILE A 29 4.67 21.16 -3.09
C ILE A 29 5.89 20.85 -3.97
N ASP A 30 6.70 19.85 -3.61
CA ASP A 30 7.93 19.51 -4.32
C ASP A 30 8.42 18.06 -4.18
N ASP A 31 7.61 17.19 -3.58
CA ASP A 31 7.86 15.76 -3.45
C ASP A 31 7.90 15.05 -4.82
N SER A 32 8.97 14.30 -5.09
CA SER A 32 9.04 13.49 -6.30
C SER A 32 10.02 12.32 -6.18
N VAL A 33 9.78 11.28 -6.98
CA VAL A 33 10.71 10.18 -7.17
C VAL A 33 11.19 10.17 -8.62
N ILE A 34 12.51 10.15 -8.82
CA ILE A 34 13.12 10.17 -10.15
C ILE A 34 13.94 8.92 -10.39
N VAL A 35 13.69 8.27 -11.52
CA VAL A 35 14.48 7.13 -12.03
C VAL A 35 15.23 7.60 -13.28
N PRO A 36 16.51 7.97 -13.15
CA PRO A 36 17.25 8.58 -14.24
C PRO A 36 17.39 7.65 -15.45
N ASN A 37 17.19 8.19 -16.65
CA ASN A 37 17.35 7.49 -17.93
C ASN A 37 16.58 6.16 -18.04
N ALA A 38 15.47 6.02 -17.32
CA ALA A 38 14.65 4.81 -17.33
C ALA A 38 14.03 4.52 -18.71
N SER A 39 14.02 5.49 -19.65
CA SER A 39 13.60 5.23 -21.02
C SER A 39 14.45 4.16 -21.73
N ASN A 40 15.68 3.91 -21.28
CA ASN A 40 16.52 2.81 -21.77
C ASN A 40 15.87 1.44 -21.54
N LEU A 41 15.01 1.29 -20.53
CA LEU A 41 14.37 0.03 -20.17
C LEU A 41 13.28 -0.39 -21.16
N VAL A 42 12.73 0.56 -21.92
CA VAL A 42 11.60 0.37 -22.84
C VAL A 42 11.90 0.91 -24.25
N ALA A 43 13.16 1.26 -24.53
CA ALA A 43 13.56 1.86 -25.80
C ALA A 43 13.22 0.96 -26.99
N ASN A 44 12.58 1.52 -28.02
CA ASN A 44 12.12 0.82 -29.22
C ASN A 44 11.05 -0.26 -28.96
N ALA A 45 10.47 -0.34 -27.76
CA ALA A 45 9.41 -1.29 -27.49
C ALA A 45 8.19 -1.00 -28.38
N THR A 46 7.65 -2.03 -29.01
CA THR A 46 6.43 -1.94 -29.83
C THR A 46 5.17 -2.12 -29.01
N ALA A 47 5.30 -2.46 -27.72
CA ALA A 47 4.25 -2.47 -26.72
C ALA A 47 4.86 -2.03 -25.38
N VAL A 48 4.09 -1.33 -24.56
CA VAL A 48 4.53 -0.84 -23.25
C VAL A 48 3.32 -0.69 -22.35
N SER A 49 3.48 -1.02 -21.08
CA SER A 49 2.42 -0.84 -20.08
C SER A 49 2.99 -0.23 -18.82
N MET A 50 2.19 0.53 -18.08
CA MET A 50 2.53 0.94 -16.73
C MET A 50 1.30 0.91 -15.85
N SER A 51 1.51 0.73 -14.54
CA SER A 51 0.48 0.90 -13.53
C SER A 51 0.88 1.94 -12.49
N CYS A 52 -0.11 2.60 -11.91
CA CYS A 52 0.06 3.56 -10.83
C CYS A 52 -1.22 3.60 -9.99
N LYS A 53 -1.12 3.22 -8.72
CA LYS A 53 -2.22 3.30 -7.76
C LYS A 53 -2.15 4.64 -7.04
N VAL A 54 -3.22 5.42 -7.13
CA VAL A 54 -3.23 6.81 -6.68
C VAL A 54 -4.43 7.10 -5.79
N PHE A 55 -4.22 8.00 -4.82
CA PHE A 55 -5.24 8.58 -3.95
C PHE A 55 -5.11 10.12 -4.04
N PRO A 56 -5.67 10.77 -5.07
CA PRO A 56 -5.54 12.20 -5.24
C PRO A 56 -6.40 12.96 -4.22
N ARG A 57 -5.83 14.02 -3.62
CA ARG A 57 -6.54 14.94 -2.72
C ARG A 57 -6.84 16.29 -3.38
N ARG A 58 -6.06 16.66 -4.40
CA ARG A 58 -6.15 17.96 -5.06
C ARG A 58 -7.48 18.15 -5.78
N ILE A 59 -8.14 19.27 -5.48
CA ILE A 59 -9.22 19.81 -6.31
C ILE A 59 -8.57 20.62 -7.45
N SER A 60 -8.17 19.92 -8.52
CA SER A 60 -7.59 20.55 -9.70
C SER A 60 -8.63 21.40 -10.44
N SER A 61 -8.29 22.65 -10.73
CA SER A 61 -9.18 23.62 -11.40
C SER A 61 -8.94 23.74 -12.91
N GLY A 62 -8.09 22.87 -13.47
CA GLY A 62 -7.61 22.99 -14.84
C GLY A 62 -6.26 23.70 -14.92
N PHE A 63 -5.77 23.94 -16.13
CA PHE A 63 -4.46 24.57 -16.33
C PHE A 63 -4.37 25.93 -15.62
N PRO A 64 -3.27 26.24 -14.92
CA PRO A 64 -2.01 25.47 -14.80
C PRO A 64 -1.96 24.47 -13.63
N ASP A 65 -3.08 24.30 -12.92
CA ASP A 65 -3.25 23.53 -11.69
C ASP A 65 -3.52 22.04 -11.97
N PHE A 66 -2.60 21.37 -12.67
CA PHE A 66 -2.68 19.91 -12.85
C PHE A 66 -1.88 19.18 -11.77
N ASN A 67 -2.14 17.89 -11.64
CA ASN A 67 -1.53 17.03 -10.65
C ASN A 67 -0.96 15.79 -11.34
N GLY A 68 0.36 15.62 -11.31
CA GLY A 68 1.07 14.58 -12.05
C GLY A 68 1.19 13.29 -11.25
N PHE A 69 0.87 12.14 -11.85
CA PHE A 69 0.91 10.86 -11.16
C PHE A 69 2.24 10.15 -11.36
N ALA A 70 2.48 9.63 -12.57
CA ALA A 70 3.74 8.98 -12.92
C ALA A 70 3.91 8.88 -14.43
N GLY A 71 5.16 8.67 -14.87
CA GLY A 71 5.47 8.27 -16.24
C GLY A 71 6.72 8.93 -16.81
N PHE A 72 6.85 8.82 -18.13
CA PHE A 72 7.89 9.47 -18.93
C PHE A 72 7.40 10.78 -19.50
N ARG A 73 8.19 11.84 -19.32
CA ARG A 73 8.04 13.09 -20.07
C ARG A 73 9.38 13.82 -20.13
N ASN A 74 9.82 14.19 -21.32
CA ASN A 74 11.09 14.91 -21.51
C ASN A 74 10.93 16.28 -22.18
N GLU A 75 9.69 16.80 -22.22
CA GLU A 75 9.37 18.12 -22.79
C GLU A 75 9.67 18.29 -24.29
N ALA A 76 10.08 17.23 -24.98
CA ALA A 76 10.49 17.29 -26.37
C ALA A 76 9.77 16.26 -27.24
N ASN A 77 10.00 14.97 -27.00
CA ASN A 77 9.70 13.93 -27.98
C ASN A 77 9.35 12.56 -27.38
N PHE A 78 9.24 12.42 -26.06
CA PHE A 78 8.68 11.22 -25.44
C PHE A 78 7.70 11.58 -24.32
N ASP A 79 6.49 11.03 -24.45
CA ASP A 79 5.44 11.06 -23.44
C ASP A 79 4.95 9.62 -23.22
N PHE A 80 4.87 9.17 -21.98
CA PHE A 80 4.10 8.00 -21.58
C PHE A 80 3.75 8.15 -20.10
N TYR A 81 2.66 8.87 -19.82
CA TYR A 81 2.36 9.34 -18.46
C TYR A 81 0.86 9.37 -18.15
N LEU A 82 0.56 9.52 -16.85
CA LEU A 82 -0.76 9.82 -16.30
C LEU A 82 -0.74 11.15 -15.52
N ILE A 83 -1.72 12.02 -15.76
CA ILE A 83 -1.97 13.23 -14.97
C ILE A 83 -3.47 13.39 -14.68
N GLN A 84 -3.78 14.10 -13.61
CA GLN A 84 -5.08 14.67 -13.33
C GLN A 84 -5.19 16.07 -13.98
N LEU A 85 -6.16 16.26 -14.87
CA LEU A 85 -6.46 17.53 -15.53
C LEU A 85 -7.48 18.40 -14.77
N SER A 86 -8.37 17.75 -14.03
CA SER A 86 -9.43 18.41 -13.25
C SER A 86 -9.78 17.54 -12.05
N SER A 87 -10.72 17.95 -11.21
CA SER A 87 -11.21 17.11 -10.10
C SER A 87 -11.80 15.75 -10.54
N SER A 88 -12.11 15.55 -11.82
CA SER A 88 -12.73 14.31 -12.34
C SER A 88 -11.98 13.67 -13.51
N ASP A 89 -11.04 14.38 -14.14
CA ASP A 89 -10.47 13.97 -15.42
C ASP A 89 -9.03 13.50 -15.28
N VAL A 90 -8.74 12.33 -15.83
CA VAL A 90 -7.39 11.79 -16.01
C VAL A 90 -7.02 11.86 -17.48
N GLU A 91 -5.83 12.36 -17.76
CA GLU A 91 -5.19 12.24 -19.06
C GLU A 91 -4.16 11.10 -19.02
N ALA A 92 -4.27 10.20 -19.99
CA ALA A 92 -3.25 9.22 -20.32
C ALA A 92 -2.69 9.54 -21.69
N ARG A 93 -1.39 9.81 -21.78
CA ARG A 93 -0.73 10.24 -23.02
C ARG A 93 0.39 9.29 -23.40
N PHE A 94 0.48 8.98 -24.70
CA PHE A 94 1.62 8.33 -25.33
C PHE A 94 2.08 9.16 -26.53
N ARG A 95 3.35 9.54 -26.60
CA ARG A 95 3.99 10.10 -27.80
C ARG A 95 4.99 9.11 -28.35
N ASN A 96 4.75 8.66 -29.57
CA ASN A 96 5.52 7.60 -30.21
C ASN A 96 6.86 8.09 -30.80
N SER A 97 7.61 7.16 -31.39
CA SER A 97 8.89 7.36 -32.09
C SER A 97 8.84 8.40 -33.23
N ASP A 98 7.67 8.65 -33.81
CA ASP A 98 7.47 9.64 -34.88
C ASP A 98 7.07 11.02 -34.34
N GLY A 99 7.02 11.19 -33.01
CA GLY A 99 6.59 12.42 -32.35
C GLY A 99 5.07 12.63 -32.34
N ILE A 100 4.28 11.61 -32.66
CA ILE A 100 2.82 11.68 -32.71
C ILE A 100 2.25 11.33 -31.33
N ALA A 101 1.43 12.23 -30.80
CA ALA A 101 0.78 12.06 -29.51
C ALA A 101 -0.63 11.44 -29.65
N PHE A 102 -0.87 10.41 -28.85
CA PHE A 102 -2.15 9.75 -28.63
C PHE A 102 -2.60 10.05 -27.20
N THR A 103 -3.84 10.48 -27.02
CA THR A 103 -4.36 10.91 -25.72
C THR A 103 -5.71 10.30 -25.45
N ILE A 104 -5.85 9.69 -24.28
CA ILE A 104 -7.15 9.34 -23.69
C ILE A 104 -7.43 10.35 -22.58
N THR A 105 -8.63 10.92 -22.57
CA THR A 105 -9.15 11.70 -21.45
C THR A 105 -10.33 10.93 -20.86
N TYR A 106 -10.21 10.52 -19.60
CA TYR A 106 -11.21 9.77 -18.88
C TYR A 106 -11.84 10.66 -17.80
N THR A 107 -13.17 10.80 -17.82
CA THR A 107 -13.94 11.48 -16.77
C THR A 107 -14.53 10.42 -15.83
N GLY A 108 -13.99 10.33 -14.63
CA GLY A 108 -14.42 9.38 -13.60
C GLY A 108 -13.44 9.22 -12.44
N LEU A 109 -12.42 10.07 -12.36
CA LEU A 109 -11.57 10.15 -11.17
C LEU A 109 -12.42 10.55 -9.96
N THR A 110 -12.28 9.80 -8.87
CA THR A 110 -12.84 10.15 -7.57
C THR A 110 -11.70 10.63 -6.66
N LEU A 111 -11.90 11.78 -6.02
CA LEU A 111 -10.93 12.30 -5.05
C LEU A 111 -11.09 11.59 -3.72
N ASN A 112 -9.99 11.45 -2.99
CA ASN A 112 -9.93 10.77 -1.69
C ASN A 112 -10.37 9.30 -1.73
N GLU A 113 -10.07 8.63 -2.84
CA GLU A 113 -10.31 7.20 -3.04
C GLU A 113 -9.13 6.61 -3.82
N TRP A 114 -8.77 5.37 -3.50
CA TRP A 114 -7.74 4.64 -4.22
C TRP A 114 -8.28 4.21 -5.59
N THR A 115 -7.54 4.52 -6.65
CA THR A 115 -7.77 3.97 -8.00
C THR A 115 -6.45 3.48 -8.56
N GLN A 116 -6.40 2.24 -9.05
CA GLN A 116 -5.24 1.74 -9.79
C GLN A 116 -5.43 1.96 -11.28
N PHE A 117 -4.62 2.84 -11.88
CA PHE A 117 -4.65 3.06 -13.32
C PHE A 117 -3.66 2.17 -14.03
N PHE A 118 -4.05 1.64 -15.19
CA PHE A 118 -3.15 0.96 -16.11
C PHE A 118 -3.20 1.63 -17.48
N LEU A 119 -2.06 2.16 -17.92
CA LEU A 119 -1.88 2.68 -19.28
C LEU A 119 -1.21 1.61 -20.11
N VAL A 120 -1.89 1.11 -21.14
CA VAL A 120 -1.45 -0.03 -21.95
C VAL A 120 -1.40 0.36 -23.41
N TYR A 121 -0.24 0.19 -24.04
CA TYR A 121 -0.07 0.30 -25.48
C TYR A 121 0.39 -1.03 -26.07
N ASN A 122 -0.29 -1.53 -27.10
CA ASN A 122 -0.01 -2.84 -27.69
C ASN A 122 0.53 -2.81 -29.12
N GLY A 123 1.01 -1.65 -29.59
CA GLY A 123 1.47 -1.50 -30.98
C GLY A 123 0.39 -0.96 -31.92
N SER A 124 -0.89 -1.16 -31.60
CA SER A 124 -2.02 -0.73 -32.46
C SER A 124 -3.09 0.09 -31.72
N THR A 125 -3.08 0.06 -30.39
CA THR A 125 -4.13 0.67 -29.56
C THR A 125 -3.51 1.14 -28.26
N LEU A 126 -3.86 2.37 -27.86
CA LEU A 126 -3.63 2.87 -26.51
C LEU A 126 -4.90 2.64 -25.71
N LYS A 127 -4.76 2.13 -24.49
CA LYS A 127 -5.86 1.82 -23.58
C LYS A 127 -5.58 2.35 -22.19
N LEU A 128 -6.64 2.73 -21.50
CA LEU A 128 -6.62 3.09 -20.09
C LEU A 128 -7.60 2.19 -19.34
N TYR A 129 -7.13 1.59 -18.25
CA TYR A 129 -7.96 0.89 -17.29
C TYR A 129 -7.97 1.67 -15.97
N ALA A 130 -9.13 1.70 -15.31
CA ALA A 130 -9.28 2.14 -13.93
C ALA A 130 -9.72 0.93 -13.12
N ASN A 131 -8.89 0.52 -12.17
CA ASN A 131 -8.92 -0.80 -11.57
C ASN A 131 -8.85 -1.88 -12.66
N ASP A 132 -9.80 -2.81 -12.70
CA ASP A 132 -9.88 -3.88 -13.70
C ASP A 132 -10.79 -3.57 -14.90
N VAL A 133 -11.32 -2.34 -15.00
CA VAL A 133 -12.26 -1.93 -16.04
C VAL A 133 -11.59 -1.07 -17.11
N GLU A 134 -11.74 -1.43 -18.39
CA GLU A 134 -11.31 -0.60 -19.53
C GLU A 134 -12.18 0.66 -19.60
N VAL A 135 -11.58 1.84 -19.42
CA VAL A 135 -12.28 3.14 -19.41
C VAL A 135 -11.99 4.01 -20.63
N GLY A 136 -11.01 3.62 -21.45
CA GLY A 136 -10.71 4.30 -22.71
C GLY A 136 -9.85 3.45 -23.63
N SER A 137 -10.06 3.61 -24.93
CA SER A 137 -9.36 2.87 -25.98
C SER A 137 -9.38 3.66 -27.28
N ILE A 138 -8.20 3.93 -27.85
CA ILE A 138 -8.05 4.65 -29.11
C ILE A 138 -7.03 3.97 -30.03
N PRO A 139 -7.19 4.05 -31.35
CA PRO A 139 -6.14 3.64 -32.28
C PRO A 139 -4.85 4.41 -32.02
N ALA A 140 -3.73 3.69 -32.00
CA ALA A 140 -2.39 4.25 -31.87
C ALA A 140 -1.41 3.43 -32.71
N PHE A 141 -0.21 3.94 -32.95
CA PHE A 141 0.80 3.24 -33.75
C PHE A 141 2.21 3.74 -33.44
N GLY A 142 3.21 3.08 -34.02
CA GLY A 142 4.62 3.39 -33.83
C GLY A 142 5.24 2.56 -32.71
N SER A 143 6.30 3.08 -32.12
CA SER A 143 7.02 2.44 -31.02
C SER A 143 7.38 3.47 -29.96
N VAL A 144 7.84 3.00 -28.80
CA VAL A 144 8.55 3.86 -27.86
C VAL A 144 9.81 4.42 -28.55
N PRO A 145 10.07 5.73 -28.51
CA PRO A 145 11.29 6.31 -29.07
C PRO A 145 12.58 5.60 -28.63
N ALA A 146 13.58 5.57 -29.50
CA ALA A 146 14.92 5.15 -29.11
C ALA A 146 15.47 6.09 -28.02
N ALA A 147 16.00 5.55 -26.93
CA ALA A 147 16.51 6.37 -25.82
C ALA A 147 17.65 7.31 -26.23
N SER A 148 18.42 6.97 -27.28
CA SER A 148 19.46 7.86 -27.83
C SER A 148 18.91 9.10 -28.54
N LEU A 149 17.63 9.07 -28.95
CA LEU A 149 16.94 10.19 -29.61
C LEU A 149 16.00 10.94 -28.66
N ALA A 150 15.49 10.24 -27.66
CA ALA A 150 14.53 10.75 -26.69
C ALA A 150 14.83 10.21 -25.28
N PRO A 151 15.95 10.62 -24.66
CA PRO A 151 16.23 10.25 -23.28
C PRO A 151 15.14 10.85 -22.38
N ALA A 152 14.68 10.05 -21.42
CA ALA A 152 13.70 10.49 -20.43
C ALA A 152 13.90 9.74 -19.12
N ASP A 153 13.68 10.45 -18.03
CA ASP A 153 13.56 9.88 -16.70
C ASP A 153 12.14 9.36 -16.50
N PHE A 154 11.99 8.31 -15.69
CA PHE A 154 10.67 7.94 -15.18
C PHE A 154 10.44 8.72 -13.89
N GLN A 155 9.36 9.48 -13.84
CA GLN A 155 9.02 10.35 -12.72
C GLN A 155 7.78 9.81 -12.00
N ILE A 156 7.75 9.90 -10.68
CA ILE A 156 6.59 9.57 -9.83
C ILE A 156 6.32 10.76 -8.92
N GLY A 157 5.05 11.14 -8.79
CA GLY A 157 4.61 12.29 -8.02
C GLY A 157 4.79 13.64 -8.71
N VAL A 158 5.29 13.65 -9.95
CA VAL A 158 5.46 14.87 -10.74
C VAL A 158 5.39 14.57 -12.23
N VAL A 159 4.79 15.49 -12.98
CA VAL A 159 4.95 15.58 -14.44
C VAL A 159 5.29 17.03 -14.77
N THR A 160 6.38 17.24 -15.53
CA THR A 160 6.87 18.58 -15.85
C THR A 160 6.31 19.07 -17.18
N TYR A 161 5.82 20.32 -17.24
CA TYR A 161 5.39 21.01 -18.46
C TYR A 161 5.87 22.46 -18.47
N GLN A 162 6.83 22.75 -19.34
CA GLN A 162 7.47 24.04 -19.51
C GLN A 162 8.03 24.55 -18.17
N ALA A 163 7.48 25.65 -17.66
CA ALA A 163 7.86 26.24 -16.38
C ALA A 163 7.06 25.67 -15.19
N PHE A 164 6.16 24.71 -15.43
CA PHE A 164 5.28 24.13 -14.42
C PHE A 164 5.74 22.72 -14.04
N ASN A 165 5.83 22.47 -12.74
CA ASN A 165 5.94 21.13 -12.19
C ASN A 165 4.59 20.79 -11.56
N TRP A 166 3.89 19.82 -12.13
CA TRP A 166 2.60 19.37 -11.62
C TRP A 166 2.84 18.34 -10.53
N TYR A 167 3.20 18.81 -9.34
CA TYR A 167 3.41 17.94 -8.18
C TYR A 167 2.10 17.31 -7.70
N HIS A 168 2.21 16.07 -7.25
CA HIS A 168 1.10 15.30 -6.72
C HIS A 168 0.77 15.75 -5.31
N ASP A 169 -0.49 16.14 -5.07
CA ASP A 169 -1.06 16.14 -3.73
C ASP A 169 -1.96 14.91 -3.56
N GLY A 170 -1.47 13.94 -2.79
CA GLY A 170 -2.14 12.67 -2.57
C GLY A 170 -1.17 11.56 -2.16
N LYS A 171 -1.62 10.31 -2.30
CA LYS A 171 -0.82 9.12 -2.00
C LYS A 171 -0.60 8.33 -3.28
N ILE A 172 0.58 7.72 -3.41
CA ILE A 172 0.91 6.82 -4.51
C ILE A 172 1.41 5.49 -3.94
N ASP A 173 1.03 4.42 -4.62
CA ASP A 173 1.36 3.04 -4.32
C ASP A 173 1.46 2.24 -5.63
N GLU A 174 2.01 1.03 -5.57
CA GLU A 174 2.00 0.01 -6.64
C GLU A 174 2.31 0.57 -8.04
N VAL A 175 3.50 1.14 -8.22
CA VAL A 175 3.94 1.72 -9.51
C VAL A 175 4.83 0.76 -10.25
N SER A 176 4.48 0.45 -11.50
CA SER A 176 5.20 -0.55 -12.30
C SER A 176 5.25 -0.21 -13.79
N LEU A 177 6.26 -0.74 -14.48
CA LEU A 177 6.51 -0.53 -15.91
C LEU A 177 6.89 -1.84 -16.58
N TRP A 178 6.27 -2.14 -17.72
CA TRP A 178 6.56 -3.31 -18.56
C TRP A 178 6.91 -2.91 -19.99
N ASP A 179 7.82 -3.67 -20.63
CA ASP A 179 8.11 -3.56 -22.07
C ASP A 179 7.22 -4.46 -22.94
N ARG A 180 6.03 -4.79 -22.43
CA ARG A 180 4.99 -5.59 -23.10
C ARG A 180 3.61 -5.01 -22.86
N GLU A 181 2.62 -5.48 -23.64
CA GLU A 181 1.22 -5.27 -23.29
C GLU A 181 0.85 -6.11 -22.06
N LEU A 182 0.08 -5.51 -21.13
CA LEU A 182 -0.67 -6.27 -20.14
C LEU A 182 -1.99 -6.73 -20.74
N SER A 183 -2.33 -8.00 -20.52
CA SER A 183 -3.65 -8.52 -20.86
C SER A 183 -4.69 -8.10 -19.82
N PRO A 184 -6.00 -8.08 -20.15
CA PRO A 184 -7.05 -7.87 -19.14
C PRO A 184 -6.98 -8.89 -17.99
N GLY A 185 -6.52 -10.11 -18.25
CA GLY A 185 -6.29 -11.12 -17.22
C GLY A 185 -5.15 -10.77 -16.27
N ASP A 186 -4.05 -10.21 -16.79
CA ASP A 186 -2.93 -9.74 -15.97
C ASP A 186 -3.41 -8.61 -15.05
N ILE A 187 -4.14 -7.64 -15.59
CA ILE A 187 -4.71 -6.51 -14.84
C ILE A 187 -5.65 -7.01 -13.75
N THR A 188 -6.56 -7.92 -14.07
CA THR A 188 -7.49 -8.50 -13.10
C THR A 188 -6.75 -9.20 -11.96
N ALA A 189 -5.68 -9.94 -12.27
CA ALA A 189 -4.87 -10.62 -11.27
C ALA A 189 -4.15 -9.61 -10.36
N ILE A 190 -3.49 -8.59 -10.93
CA ILE A 190 -2.80 -7.54 -10.16
C ILE A 190 -3.77 -6.81 -9.22
N VAL A 191 -4.95 -6.41 -9.72
CA VAL A 191 -5.96 -5.71 -8.90
C VAL A 191 -6.50 -6.62 -7.80
N ALA A 192 -6.70 -7.91 -8.07
CA ALA A 192 -7.22 -8.86 -7.09
C ALA A 192 -6.20 -9.21 -6.00
N ASP A 193 -4.93 -9.37 -6.37
CA ASP A 193 -3.85 -9.69 -5.44
C ASP A 193 -3.36 -8.42 -4.69
N GLY A 194 -3.61 -7.24 -5.26
CA GLY A 194 -3.12 -5.96 -4.74
C GLY A 194 -1.65 -5.69 -5.03
N GLU A 195 -0.97 -6.63 -5.69
CA GLU A 195 0.45 -6.57 -6.05
C GLU A 195 0.74 -7.37 -7.33
N VAL A 196 1.92 -7.17 -7.93
CA VAL A 196 2.39 -8.00 -9.05
C VAL A 196 2.95 -9.31 -8.51
N ALA A 197 2.18 -10.40 -8.67
CA ALA A 197 2.59 -11.73 -8.22
C ALA A 197 3.87 -12.21 -8.93
N ASN A 198 4.81 -12.78 -8.17
CA ASN A 198 6.10 -13.30 -8.66
C ASN A 198 6.91 -12.28 -9.47
N ALA A 199 6.83 -11.00 -9.13
CA ALA A 199 7.48 -9.90 -9.86
C ALA A 199 8.95 -10.16 -10.24
N SER A 200 9.76 -10.73 -9.35
CA SER A 200 11.19 -11.03 -9.62
C SER A 200 11.43 -12.07 -10.72
N ALA A 201 10.40 -12.83 -11.13
CA ALA A 201 10.48 -13.79 -12.21
C ALA A 201 9.99 -13.22 -13.56
N GLU A 202 9.35 -12.04 -13.56
CA GLU A 202 8.81 -11.44 -14.78
C GLU A 202 9.87 -10.62 -15.52
N THR A 203 10.47 -11.20 -16.56
CA THR A 203 11.54 -10.55 -17.34
C THR A 203 11.11 -9.27 -18.07
N ASN A 204 9.81 -9.13 -18.32
CA ASN A 204 9.24 -7.96 -18.98
C ASN A 204 8.86 -6.85 -18.01
N LEU A 205 8.82 -7.11 -16.70
CA LEU A 205 8.64 -6.11 -15.67
C LEU A 205 9.98 -5.39 -15.47
N LYS A 206 10.03 -4.11 -15.84
CA LYS A 206 11.26 -3.32 -15.84
C LYS A 206 11.44 -2.48 -14.59
N LEU A 207 10.34 -1.97 -14.05
CA LEU A 207 10.30 -1.27 -12.78
C LEU A 207 9.10 -1.79 -12.00
N TYR A 208 9.27 -1.95 -10.69
CA TYR A 208 8.18 -2.17 -9.77
C TYR A 208 8.53 -1.67 -8.37
N TYR A 209 7.77 -0.67 -7.94
CA TYR A 209 7.84 -0.05 -6.64
C TYR A 209 6.59 -0.39 -5.85
N LYS A 210 6.77 -1.14 -4.76
CA LYS A 210 5.71 -1.53 -3.81
C LYS A 210 5.43 -0.51 -2.71
N PHE A 211 6.32 0.48 -2.55
CA PHE A 211 6.22 1.49 -1.48
C PHE A 211 6.25 0.94 -0.04
N ASP A 212 6.65 -0.31 0.18
CA ASP A 212 6.59 -0.97 1.50
C ASP A 212 7.80 -0.82 2.42
N GLN A 213 8.91 -0.24 1.95
CA GLN A 213 10.17 -0.24 2.70
C GLN A 213 10.21 0.69 3.93
N GLY A 214 9.33 1.70 3.98
CA GLY A 214 9.36 2.72 5.03
C GLY A 214 8.57 2.32 6.29
N ILE A 215 8.83 3.03 7.38
CA ILE A 215 8.07 2.98 8.62
C ILE A 215 6.88 3.94 8.50
N PRO A 216 5.63 3.46 8.49
CA PRO A 216 4.45 4.32 8.39
C PRO A 216 4.41 5.37 9.48
N TYR A 217 4.28 6.62 9.06
CA TYR A 217 4.22 7.81 9.92
C TYR A 217 5.45 8.02 10.83
N GLY A 218 6.51 7.24 10.60
CA GLY A 218 7.70 7.18 11.43
C GLY A 218 8.80 8.12 10.95
N ASP A 219 10.00 7.88 11.48
CA ASP A 219 11.25 8.49 11.01
C ASP A 219 11.84 7.62 9.88
N ASN A 220 11.92 8.19 8.69
CA ASN A 220 12.49 7.57 7.49
C ASN A 220 13.65 8.39 6.93
N LEU A 221 14.32 9.23 7.73
CA LEU A 221 15.38 10.14 7.25
C LEU A 221 16.57 9.43 6.58
N SER A 222 16.75 8.12 6.81
CA SER A 222 17.77 7.30 6.14
C SER A 222 17.34 6.77 4.76
N GLU A 223 16.05 6.81 4.44
CA GLU A 223 15.51 6.35 3.17
C GLU A 223 15.71 7.43 2.11
N THR A 224 16.76 7.31 1.30
CA THR A 224 17.03 8.25 0.20
C THR A 224 16.50 7.78 -1.15
N THR A 225 15.96 6.56 -1.21
CA THR A 225 15.52 5.93 -2.45
C THR A 225 14.21 5.18 -2.29
N LEU A 226 13.40 5.12 -3.33
CA LEU A 226 12.30 4.16 -3.46
C LEU A 226 12.84 2.87 -4.07
N THR A 227 12.60 1.74 -3.40
CA THR A 227 13.16 0.43 -3.72
C THR A 227 12.39 -0.22 -4.86
N ASP A 228 13.12 -0.55 -5.92
CA ASP A 228 12.64 -1.32 -7.05
C ASP A 228 12.89 -2.81 -6.82
N VAL A 229 11.96 -3.67 -7.23
CA VAL A 229 12.11 -5.14 -7.13
C VAL A 229 13.30 -5.67 -7.96
N ASN A 230 13.69 -4.97 -9.02
CA ASN A 230 14.82 -5.31 -9.90
C ASN A 230 16.08 -4.45 -9.64
N ALA A 231 16.16 -3.80 -8.48
CA ALA A 231 17.29 -2.96 -8.03
C ALA A 231 17.58 -1.71 -8.87
N THR A 232 16.64 -1.24 -9.69
CA THR A 232 16.69 0.07 -10.36
C THR A 232 15.99 1.12 -9.51
N ASN A 233 16.52 1.39 -8.32
CA ASN A 233 15.87 2.25 -7.33
C ASN A 233 15.65 3.69 -7.83
N GLY A 234 14.52 4.28 -7.46
CA GLY A 234 14.21 5.70 -7.69
C GLY A 234 14.81 6.58 -6.59
N THR A 235 15.27 7.78 -6.93
CA THR A 235 15.76 8.75 -5.93
C THR A 235 14.60 9.54 -5.37
N LEU A 236 14.48 9.61 -4.03
CA LEU A 236 13.50 10.45 -3.35
C LEU A 236 14.02 11.88 -3.29
N LEU A 237 13.20 12.84 -3.68
CA LEU A 237 13.53 14.26 -3.68
C LEU A 237 12.51 15.02 -2.83
N ASN A 238 13.04 15.88 -1.95
CA ASN A 238 12.34 16.86 -1.11
C ASN A 238 11.35 16.33 -0.06
N PHE A 239 11.21 15.01 0.07
CA PHE A 239 10.39 14.44 1.14
C PHE A 239 10.85 14.85 2.54
N ALA A 240 9.88 15.17 3.40
CA ALA A 240 10.09 15.47 4.82
C ALA A 240 10.53 14.22 5.61
N LEU A 241 10.09 13.04 5.19
CA LEU A 241 10.45 11.72 5.73
C LEU A 241 10.22 11.55 7.24
N THR A 242 9.37 12.39 7.80
CA THR A 242 8.99 12.37 9.22
C THR A 242 7.51 12.74 9.37
N GLY A 243 6.81 12.07 10.28
CA GLY A 243 5.40 12.34 10.54
C GLY A 243 4.47 11.88 9.42
N ASN A 244 3.31 12.54 9.26
CA ASN A 244 2.15 11.99 8.56
C ASN A 244 1.97 12.42 7.09
N SER A 245 2.79 13.34 6.58
CA SER A 245 2.74 13.83 5.21
C SER A 245 4.15 13.94 4.66
N SER A 246 4.31 13.88 3.33
CA SER A 246 5.63 13.86 2.70
C SER A 246 6.51 12.73 3.28
N ASN A 247 5.88 11.56 3.48
CA ASN A 247 6.46 10.41 4.18
C ASN A 247 5.65 9.12 3.90
N TRP A 248 6.19 7.97 4.29
CA TRP A 248 5.45 6.71 4.25
C TRP A 248 4.25 6.72 5.19
N GLY A 249 3.14 6.15 4.74
CA GLY A 249 1.95 5.85 5.52
C GLY A 249 1.47 4.43 5.28
N SER A 250 0.36 4.04 5.93
CA SER A 250 -0.28 2.75 5.69
C SER A 250 -1.79 2.86 5.84
N ASP A 251 -2.54 2.09 5.06
CA ASP A 251 -3.99 1.97 5.25
C ASP A 251 -4.34 1.26 6.58
N GLN A 252 -3.38 0.54 7.17
CA GLN A 252 -3.51 -0.08 8.47
C GLN A 252 -3.07 0.91 9.57
N LEU A 253 -4.03 1.64 10.14
CA LEU A 253 -3.84 2.50 11.33
C LEU A 253 -3.52 1.71 12.61
N ALA A 254 -3.47 0.38 12.54
CA ALA A 254 -3.13 -0.46 13.68
C ALA A 254 -1.61 -0.69 13.74
N LEU A 255 -1.00 -0.28 14.86
CA LEU A 255 0.32 -0.76 15.25
C LEU A 255 0.35 -2.30 15.15
N PRO A 256 1.39 -2.91 14.56
CA PRO A 256 1.57 -4.37 14.56
C PRO A 256 1.64 -5.03 15.95
N GLY A 257 1.51 -4.25 17.03
CA GLY A 257 1.53 -4.71 18.42
C GLY A 257 0.32 -4.31 19.27
N TYR A 258 -0.80 -3.87 18.69
CA TYR A 258 -2.03 -3.62 19.46
C TYR A 258 -3.20 -4.50 19.04
N ASN A 259 -2.98 -5.81 18.97
CA ASN A 259 -4.03 -6.74 19.35
C ASN A 259 -4.07 -6.77 20.88
N ARG A 260 -4.92 -5.96 21.51
CA ARG A 260 -5.42 -6.41 22.81
C ARG A 260 -6.30 -7.60 22.50
N ASP A 261 -5.76 -8.80 22.68
CA ASP A 261 -6.56 -9.90 23.20
C ASP A 261 -7.18 -9.35 24.49
N ARG A 262 -8.39 -8.81 24.37
CA ARG A 262 -9.03 -8.11 25.47
C ARG A 262 -9.29 -9.17 26.52
N VAL A 263 -8.51 -9.12 27.60
CA VAL A 263 -8.80 -9.91 28.79
C VAL A 263 -10.25 -9.64 29.16
N ALA A 264 -11.08 -10.67 29.16
CA ALA A 264 -12.51 -10.55 29.42
C ALA A 264 -12.96 -11.55 30.47
N LEU A 265 -13.99 -11.17 31.23
CA LEU A 265 -14.56 -11.99 32.29
C LEU A 265 -15.93 -12.52 31.86
N TYR A 266 -16.13 -13.83 32.03
CA TYR A 266 -17.41 -14.47 31.76
C TYR A 266 -17.70 -15.61 32.76
N PRO A 267 -18.96 -15.85 33.12
CA PRO A 267 -20.13 -15.04 32.80
C PRO A 267 -20.14 -13.72 33.57
N ASN A 268 -20.74 -12.68 32.98
CA ASN A 268 -21.07 -11.44 33.65
C ASN A 268 -22.53 -11.09 33.33
N PRO A 269 -23.46 -11.13 34.29
CA PRO A 269 -23.25 -11.33 35.74
C PRO A 269 -22.82 -12.77 36.12
N ALA A 270 -21.98 -12.87 37.16
CA ALA A 270 -21.47 -14.11 37.73
C ALA A 270 -22.25 -14.53 38.98
N THR A 271 -22.35 -15.82 39.26
CA THR A 271 -23.00 -16.34 40.48
C THR A 271 -22.03 -17.11 41.37
N THR A 272 -21.18 -17.94 40.78
CA THR A 272 -20.25 -18.82 41.52
C THR A 272 -18.82 -18.71 41.04
N THR A 273 -18.59 -18.58 39.73
CA THR A 273 -17.25 -18.49 39.14
C THR A 273 -17.20 -17.47 38.02
N ILE A 274 -16.02 -16.87 37.81
CA ILE A 274 -15.66 -16.13 36.60
C ILE A 274 -14.47 -16.79 35.92
N SER A 275 -14.59 -17.05 34.63
CA SER A 275 -13.51 -17.46 33.74
C SER A 275 -12.93 -16.24 33.05
N ILE A 276 -11.66 -16.34 32.64
CA ILE A 276 -10.93 -15.27 31.98
C ILE A 276 -10.51 -15.75 30.59
N SER A 277 -10.86 -14.99 29.56
CA SER A 277 -10.31 -15.18 28.21
C SER A 277 -9.19 -14.18 27.95
N GLY A 278 -8.27 -14.50 27.06
CA GLY A 278 -7.20 -13.58 26.63
C GLY A 278 -5.99 -13.52 27.56
N LEU A 279 -5.80 -14.52 28.44
CA LEU A 279 -4.55 -14.69 29.19
C LEU A 279 -3.61 -15.61 28.42
N GLU A 280 -2.36 -15.18 28.23
CA GLU A 280 -1.31 -16.02 27.59
C GLU A 280 -0.46 -16.78 28.61
N VAL A 281 -0.39 -16.27 29.85
CA VAL A 281 0.36 -16.84 30.97
C VAL A 281 -0.48 -16.82 32.24
N ALA A 282 -0.08 -17.61 33.24
CA ALA A 282 -0.69 -17.55 34.56
C ALA A 282 -0.33 -16.23 35.25
N THR A 283 -1.33 -15.55 35.81
CA THR A 283 -1.21 -14.16 36.25
C THR A 283 -1.85 -13.95 37.62
N ASP A 284 -1.28 -13.07 38.42
CA ASP A 284 -1.89 -12.61 39.66
C ASP A 284 -3.18 -11.81 39.40
N TYR A 285 -4.22 -12.08 40.18
CA TYR A 285 -5.45 -11.31 40.18
C TYR A 285 -5.76 -10.71 41.56
N ARG A 286 -6.47 -9.59 41.56
CA ARG A 286 -7.08 -8.97 42.74
C ARG A 286 -8.50 -8.53 42.43
N ILE A 287 -9.47 -9.00 43.18
CA ILE A 287 -10.85 -8.52 43.12
C ILE A 287 -11.03 -7.46 44.20
N VAL A 288 -11.52 -6.28 43.81
CA VAL A 288 -11.83 -5.17 44.71
C VAL A 288 -13.31 -4.80 44.64
N ASP A 289 -13.87 -4.40 45.77
CA ASP A 289 -15.22 -3.82 45.83
C ASP A 289 -15.23 -2.34 45.38
N VAL A 290 -16.41 -1.71 45.33
CA VAL A 290 -16.56 -0.30 44.91
C VAL A 290 -15.85 0.70 45.81
N SER A 291 -15.49 0.32 47.04
CA SER A 291 -14.70 1.14 47.96
C SER A 291 -13.19 0.96 47.78
N GLY A 292 -12.76 0.08 46.88
CA GLY A 292 -11.36 -0.23 46.60
C GLY A 292 -10.73 -1.25 47.54
N ARG A 293 -11.51 -1.87 48.44
CA ARG A 293 -11.01 -2.92 49.34
C ARG A 293 -10.87 -4.23 48.59
N ILE A 294 -9.73 -4.91 48.78
CA ILE A 294 -9.46 -6.24 48.21
C ILE A 294 -10.34 -7.27 48.93
N VAL A 295 -11.17 -7.98 48.16
CA VAL A 295 -12.09 -9.02 48.65
C VAL A 295 -11.69 -10.43 48.23
N ALA A 296 -10.86 -10.57 47.20
CA ALA A 296 -10.21 -11.83 46.82
C ALA A 296 -8.90 -11.56 46.06
N ASN A 297 -7.94 -12.47 46.13
CA ASN A 297 -6.71 -12.44 45.34
C ASN A 297 -6.14 -13.85 45.17
N GLY A 298 -5.26 -14.04 44.20
CA GLY A 298 -4.59 -15.31 43.91
C GLY A 298 -3.93 -15.30 42.54
N ILE A 299 -3.51 -16.47 42.07
CA ILE A 299 -3.00 -16.68 40.71
C ILE A 299 -4.06 -17.43 39.91
N VAL A 300 -4.31 -17.00 38.68
CA VAL A 300 -5.22 -17.67 37.75
C VAL A 300 -4.45 -18.13 36.51
N SER A 301 -4.67 -19.38 36.10
CA SER A 301 -4.06 -19.97 34.90
C SER A 301 -4.74 -19.48 33.61
N VAL A 302 -4.08 -19.69 32.47
CA VAL A 302 -4.57 -19.35 31.11
C VAL A 302 -6.01 -19.79 30.83
N SER A 303 -6.43 -20.95 31.32
CA SER A 303 -7.80 -21.49 31.22
C SER A 303 -8.49 -21.64 32.58
N GLY A 304 -8.01 -20.92 33.59
CA GLY A 304 -8.49 -20.99 34.97
C GLY A 304 -9.77 -20.21 35.21
N SER A 305 -10.42 -20.49 36.33
CA SER A 305 -11.56 -19.73 36.84
C SER A 305 -11.27 -19.22 38.25
N ILE A 306 -11.92 -18.13 38.62
CA ILE A 306 -11.89 -17.53 39.95
C ILE A 306 -13.23 -17.82 40.63
N ASP A 307 -13.19 -18.38 41.83
CA ASP A 307 -14.36 -18.57 42.69
C ASP A 307 -14.81 -17.23 43.28
N VAL A 308 -16.05 -16.85 42.99
CA VAL A 308 -16.71 -15.64 43.49
C VAL A 308 -17.95 -15.97 44.33
N SER A 309 -18.20 -17.25 44.64
CA SER A 309 -19.39 -17.71 45.39
C SER A 309 -19.52 -17.14 46.81
N LYS A 310 -18.39 -16.70 47.39
CA LYS A 310 -18.33 -16.09 48.73
C LYS A 310 -18.54 -14.56 48.72
N LEU A 311 -18.62 -13.95 47.54
CA LEU A 311 -18.84 -12.51 47.41
C LEU A 311 -20.34 -12.22 47.51
N THR A 312 -20.70 -11.16 48.23
CA THR A 312 -22.09 -10.67 48.26
C THR A 312 -22.49 -10.10 46.91
N SER A 313 -23.76 -10.20 46.52
CA SER A 313 -24.26 -9.63 45.27
C SER A 313 -23.93 -8.14 45.19
N GLY A 314 -23.36 -7.70 44.07
CA GLY A 314 -22.83 -6.35 43.94
C GLY A 314 -21.88 -6.15 42.76
N LEU A 315 -21.33 -4.93 42.67
CA LEU A 315 -20.39 -4.54 41.63
C LEU A 315 -18.94 -4.71 42.12
N TYR A 316 -18.10 -5.34 41.30
CA TYR A 316 -16.69 -5.58 41.59
C TYR A 316 -15.80 -5.23 40.41
N PHE A 317 -14.51 -5.02 40.70
CA PHE A 317 -13.46 -4.87 39.70
C PHE A 317 -12.40 -5.95 39.91
N ALA A 318 -12.07 -6.70 38.87
CA ALA A 318 -10.91 -7.59 38.86
C ALA A 318 -9.74 -6.88 38.20
N ASN A 319 -8.64 -6.73 38.93
CA ASN A 319 -7.36 -6.28 38.42
C ASN A 319 -6.54 -7.53 38.08
N ILE A 320 -6.25 -7.74 36.80
CA ILE A 320 -5.51 -8.88 36.28
C ILE A 320 -4.47 -8.32 35.30
N ASP A 321 -3.18 -8.54 35.58
CA ASP A 321 -2.08 -7.86 34.89
C ASP A 321 -2.29 -6.32 34.87
N SER A 322 -2.23 -5.66 33.70
CA SER A 322 -2.44 -4.22 33.51
C SER A 322 -3.91 -3.87 33.25
N ASN A 323 -4.82 -4.84 33.33
CA ASN A 323 -6.24 -4.68 33.02
C ASN A 323 -7.10 -4.59 34.28
N ARG A 324 -8.05 -3.65 34.28
CA ARG A 324 -9.09 -3.51 35.30
C ARG A 324 -10.46 -3.78 34.69
N LEU A 325 -11.06 -4.91 35.05
CA LEU A 325 -12.28 -5.43 34.44
C LEU A 325 -13.46 -5.33 35.41
N LYS A 326 -14.57 -4.81 34.93
CA LYS A 326 -15.81 -4.64 35.70
C LYS A 326 -16.68 -5.88 35.57
N PHE A 327 -17.17 -6.43 36.68
CA PHE A 327 -18.17 -7.52 36.66
C PHE A 327 -19.16 -7.42 37.82
N ILE A 328 -20.32 -8.05 37.64
CA ILE A 328 -21.41 -8.06 38.62
C ILE A 328 -21.52 -9.46 39.21
N VAL A 329 -21.61 -9.57 40.54
CA VAL A 329 -22.00 -10.81 41.23
C VAL A 329 -23.49 -10.75 41.55
N ARG A 330 -24.22 -11.81 41.22
CA ARG A 330 -25.63 -12.01 41.57
C ARG A 330 -25.78 -13.11 42.60
#